data_AF-H2ZNC8-F1
#
_entry.id   AF-H2ZNC8-F1
#
_cell.length_a   1.000
_cell.length_b   1.000
_cell.length_c   1.000
_cell.angle_alpha   90.00
_cell.angle_beta   90.00
_cell.angle_gamma   90.00
#
_symmetry.space_group_name_H-M   'P 1'
#
loop_
_entity.id
_entity.type
_entity.pdbx_description
1 polymer ?
#
loop_
_entity_poly.entity_id
_entity_poly.type
_entity_poly.pdbx_seq_one_letter_code
_entity_poly.pdbx_strand_id
1 'polypeptide(L)'
;LKMSESESDTDGSLVYTSTSNTQVVAGSMKRNELAIRIASLQQENRVLKMELETYKLRCNALQEENKSLRQASVNIQARAEQEEEFISNTLMKKIQELKKEKETLVNKYETEEEFLTNELQRQLSQLRQEKVELEQTLEKEQEKQVNTLMRKIEKLKRETHDKHYKLEELRREKIELENTLEKEQEGLVNRLWKKMDKLETEKRLLQEKLNQPVSAPPSPRQSVSLESGSSDTLTAHVRYLKKEVEWLRRQLKGMQNERNSKINLFLSEEKNLREENARLHHQLLLETERREALSRQLSESESSLEMDEENRHILESSSQSSLTGTSMVRPRAISSPVPYAMVSARPISPHAGAGPTGPMPFAPPSPLGKSAISTCQQSTSLNPSCPGANVAGSSAAHRPNNPSQFIKPSPPPSPSNR
;
A
#
# COMPACT_ATOMS: atom_id res chain seq x y z
N LEU A 1 -38.60 72.94 60.30
CA LEU A 1 -39.31 74.23 60.39
C LEU A 1 -39.19 74.73 61.82
N LYS A 2 -39.23 76.05 62.06
CA LYS A 2 -39.51 76.58 63.40
C LYS A 2 -41.01 76.43 63.68
N MET A 3 -41.37 76.07 64.91
CA MET A 3 -42.73 76.19 65.44
C MET A 3 -42.66 77.17 66.61
N SER A 4 -43.54 78.16 66.64
CA SER A 4 -43.55 79.18 67.69
C SER A 4 -44.33 78.67 68.90
N GLU A 5 -43.80 78.94 70.09
CA GLU A 5 -44.58 78.86 71.32
C GLU A 5 -45.49 80.10 71.42
N SER A 6 -46.67 79.91 71.99
CA SER A 6 -47.67 80.96 72.21
C SER A 6 -48.20 80.83 73.62
N GLU A 7 -47.61 81.57 74.55
CA GLU A 7 -48.14 81.74 75.90
C GLU A 7 -49.39 82.64 75.86
N SER A 8 -50.36 82.36 76.73
CA SER A 8 -51.59 83.15 76.83
C SER A 8 -51.99 83.37 78.29
N ASP A 9 -51.37 84.36 78.92
CA ASP A 9 -51.86 84.90 80.19
C ASP A 9 -53.30 85.40 80.03
N THR A 10 -54.13 85.18 81.05
CA THR A 10 -55.44 85.83 81.17
C THR A 10 -55.73 86.14 82.64
N ASP A 11 -55.27 87.32 83.07
CA ASP A 11 -55.69 87.92 84.33
C ASP A 11 -57.20 88.25 84.28
N GLY A 12 -57.90 88.14 85.41
CA GLY A 12 -59.34 87.92 85.47
C GLY A 12 -59.97 88.45 86.76
N SER A 13 -60.00 89.78 86.88
CA SER A 13 -60.34 90.54 88.09
C SER A 13 -61.62 90.14 88.84
N LEU A 14 -61.55 90.31 90.17
CA LEU A 14 -62.57 90.01 91.18
C LEU A 14 -63.68 91.08 91.23
N VAL A 15 -64.95 90.65 91.31
CA VAL A 15 -66.08 91.51 91.70
C VAL A 15 -66.93 90.82 92.78
N TYR A 16 -67.12 91.51 93.91
CA TYR A 16 -68.03 91.10 94.98
C TYR A 16 -69.43 91.67 94.76
N THR A 17 -70.47 90.82 94.79
CA THR A 17 -71.86 91.25 94.99
C THR A 17 -72.61 90.26 95.89
N SER A 18 -72.97 90.67 97.10
CA SER A 18 -73.77 89.87 98.05
C SER A 18 -75.27 90.11 97.86
N THR A 19 -76.06 89.09 97.53
CA THR A 19 -77.55 89.12 97.63
C THR A 19 -78.16 87.70 97.58
N SER A 20 -79.15 87.45 98.44
CA SER A 20 -80.19 86.39 98.42
C SER A 20 -79.80 84.89 98.33
N ASN A 21 -80.13 84.16 99.40
CA ASN A 21 -79.92 82.70 99.57
C ASN A 21 -80.55 81.79 98.51
N THR A 22 -81.51 82.27 97.70
CA THR A 22 -82.14 81.47 96.63
C THR A 22 -81.32 81.46 95.33
N GLN A 23 -80.46 82.47 95.08
CA GLN A 23 -79.51 82.42 93.96
C GLN A 23 -78.31 81.52 94.26
N VAL A 24 -77.98 81.30 95.53
CA VAL A 24 -76.85 80.44 95.95
C VAL A 24 -77.03 79.00 95.44
N VAL A 25 -78.25 78.48 95.41
CA VAL A 25 -78.56 77.14 94.86
C VAL A 25 -78.33 77.08 93.35
N ALA A 26 -78.79 78.09 92.60
CA ALA A 26 -78.58 78.17 91.14
C ALA A 26 -77.10 78.37 90.79
N GLY A 27 -76.36 79.16 91.57
CA GLY A 27 -74.91 79.31 91.45
C GLY A 27 -74.14 78.03 91.83
N SER A 28 -74.63 77.28 92.82
CA SER A 28 -74.07 75.97 93.20
C SER A 28 -74.26 74.93 92.10
N MET A 29 -75.48 74.83 91.53
CA MET A 29 -75.77 73.96 90.39
C MET A 29 -74.85 74.26 89.21
N LYS A 30 -74.72 75.55 88.82
CA LYS A 30 -73.81 75.97 87.75
C LYS A 30 -72.33 75.69 88.06
N ARG A 31 -71.88 75.84 89.32
CA ARG A 31 -70.51 75.43 89.72
C ARG A 31 -70.30 73.93 89.62
N ASN A 32 -71.30 73.12 89.98
CA ASN A 32 -71.21 71.66 89.89
C ASN A 32 -71.19 71.19 88.42
N GLU A 33 -72.04 71.77 87.57
CA GLU A 33 -72.05 71.55 86.11
C GLU A 33 -70.70 71.92 85.48
N LEU A 34 -70.14 73.09 85.85
CA LEU A 34 -68.80 73.50 85.43
C LEU A 34 -67.71 72.54 85.94
N ALA A 35 -67.78 72.07 87.19
CA ALA A 35 -66.83 71.10 87.74
C ALA A 35 -66.87 69.76 87.00
N ILE A 36 -68.06 69.26 86.66
CA ILE A 36 -68.25 68.05 85.83
C ILE A 36 -67.69 68.28 84.42
N ARG A 37 -67.93 69.45 83.81
CA ARG A 37 -67.36 69.80 82.50
C ARG A 37 -65.84 69.89 82.53
N ILE A 38 -65.25 70.46 83.59
CA ILE A 38 -63.79 70.51 83.81
C ILE A 38 -63.22 69.11 83.97
N ALA A 39 -63.83 68.25 84.79
CA ALA A 39 -63.38 66.86 84.97
C ALA A 39 -63.47 66.05 83.67
N SER A 40 -64.54 66.24 82.88
CA SER A 40 -64.69 65.65 81.55
C SER A 40 -63.59 66.12 80.60
N LEU A 41 -63.32 67.43 80.51
CA LEU A 41 -62.25 67.99 79.67
C LEU A 41 -60.85 67.56 80.13
N GLN A 42 -60.63 67.35 81.43
CA GLN A 42 -59.37 66.82 81.97
C GLN A 42 -59.17 65.34 81.59
N GLN A 43 -60.22 64.52 81.63
CA GLN A 43 -60.16 63.13 81.19
C GLN A 43 -60.01 63.02 79.66
N GLU A 44 -60.68 63.87 78.89
CA GLU A 44 -60.50 64.01 77.44
C GLU A 44 -59.06 64.38 77.10
N ASN A 45 -58.47 65.38 77.78
CA ASN A 45 -57.05 65.73 77.67
C ASN A 45 -56.10 64.58 78.07
N ARG A 46 -56.50 63.72 79.02
CA ARG A 46 -55.70 62.53 79.39
C ARG A 46 -55.72 61.47 78.29
N VAL A 47 -56.89 61.20 77.70
CA VAL A 47 -57.04 60.26 76.57
C VAL A 47 -56.29 60.76 75.35
N LEU A 48 -56.49 62.02 74.94
CA LEU A 48 -55.78 62.63 73.80
C LEU A 48 -54.25 62.60 73.98
N LYS A 49 -53.74 62.77 75.21
CA LYS A 49 -52.30 62.60 75.50
C LYS A 49 -51.83 61.16 75.34
N MET A 50 -52.60 60.16 75.81
CA MET A 50 -52.26 58.74 75.63
C MET A 50 -52.30 58.32 74.15
N GLU A 51 -53.28 58.79 73.39
CA GLU A 51 -53.37 58.61 71.95
C GLU A 51 -52.17 59.24 71.23
N LEU A 52 -51.82 60.49 71.57
CA LEU A 52 -50.67 61.20 71.01
C LEU A 52 -49.33 60.49 71.28
N GLU A 53 -49.11 59.93 72.49
CA GLU A 53 -47.93 59.10 72.75
C GLU A 53 -47.97 57.76 71.98
N THR A 54 -49.15 57.15 71.79
CA THR A 54 -49.30 55.94 70.98
C THR A 54 -49.02 56.22 69.50
N TYR A 55 -49.45 57.36 68.97
CA TYR A 55 -49.10 57.81 67.62
C TYR A 55 -47.61 58.11 67.49
N LYS A 56 -46.97 58.76 68.46
CA LYS A 56 -45.50 58.94 68.48
C LYS A 56 -44.75 57.61 68.42
N LEU A 57 -45.12 56.65 69.28
CA LEU A 57 -44.51 55.32 69.28
C LEU A 57 -44.68 54.60 67.93
N ARG A 58 -45.87 54.69 67.34
CA ARG A 58 -46.13 54.14 65.99
C ARG A 58 -45.31 54.84 64.90
N CYS A 59 -45.17 56.16 64.95
CA CYS A 59 -44.34 56.91 64.02
C CYS A 59 -42.85 56.54 64.16
N ASN A 60 -42.35 56.38 65.39
CA ASN A 60 -40.96 55.97 65.64
C ASN A 60 -40.70 54.55 65.11
N ALA A 61 -41.62 53.60 65.38
CA ALA A 61 -41.52 52.24 64.88
C ALA A 61 -41.50 52.18 63.34
N LEU A 62 -42.38 52.94 62.68
CA LEU A 62 -42.42 53.04 61.21
C LEU A 62 -41.17 53.73 60.64
N GLN A 63 -40.55 54.67 61.34
CA GLN A 63 -39.28 55.28 60.93
C GLN A 63 -38.11 54.30 61.03
N GLU A 64 -38.04 53.51 62.11
CA GLU A 64 -37.01 52.48 62.29
C GLU A 64 -37.19 51.32 61.32
N GLU A 65 -38.43 50.88 61.05
CA GLU A 65 -38.76 49.94 60.00
C GLU A 65 -38.32 50.48 58.62
N ASN A 66 -38.64 51.74 58.29
CA ASN A 66 -38.25 52.33 57.01
C ASN A 66 -36.73 52.47 56.86
N LYS A 67 -36.00 52.75 57.96
CA LYS A 67 -34.54 52.74 58.02
C LYS A 67 -33.97 51.32 57.79
N SER A 68 -34.56 50.32 58.46
CA SER A 68 -34.19 48.90 58.33
C SER A 68 -34.39 48.40 56.90
N LEU A 69 -35.56 48.69 56.29
CA LEU A 69 -35.87 48.34 54.91
C LEU A 69 -34.90 48.97 53.90
N ARG A 70 -34.51 50.24 54.09
CA ARG A 70 -33.46 50.88 53.26
C ARG A 70 -32.12 50.18 53.41
N GLN A 71 -31.70 49.86 54.64
CA GLN A 71 -30.44 49.16 54.90
C GLN A 71 -30.44 47.74 54.31
N ALA A 72 -31.57 47.02 54.39
CA ALA A 72 -31.77 45.72 53.75
C ALA A 72 -31.70 45.83 52.23
N SER A 73 -32.35 46.83 51.62
CA SER A 73 -32.33 47.06 50.18
C SER A 73 -30.91 47.30 49.65
N VAL A 74 -30.10 48.11 50.35
CA VAL A 74 -28.70 48.37 49.97
C VAL A 74 -27.83 47.11 50.13
N ASN A 75 -28.06 46.30 51.16
CA ASN A 75 -27.35 45.03 51.38
C ASN A 75 -27.68 44.00 50.28
N ILE A 76 -28.97 43.90 49.89
CA ILE A 76 -29.42 43.03 48.79
C ILE A 76 -28.83 43.50 47.45
N GLN A 77 -28.84 44.82 47.18
CA GLN A 77 -28.25 45.37 45.96
C GLN A 77 -26.74 45.08 45.88
N ALA A 78 -25.98 45.36 46.94
CA ALA A 78 -24.53 45.11 46.95
C ALA A 78 -24.17 43.63 46.78
N ARG A 79 -25.03 42.69 47.22
CA ARG A 79 -24.88 41.25 46.95
C ARG A 79 -25.18 40.91 45.50
N ALA A 80 -26.26 41.45 44.94
CA ALA A 80 -26.59 41.24 43.53
C ALA A 80 -25.47 41.75 42.60
N GLU A 81 -24.93 42.93 42.87
CA GLU A 81 -23.77 43.50 42.17
C GLU A 81 -22.54 42.58 42.28
N GLN A 82 -22.24 42.05 43.48
CA GLN A 82 -21.15 41.09 43.69
C GLN A 82 -21.37 39.74 42.96
N GLU A 83 -22.61 39.24 42.92
CA GLU A 83 -22.98 38.00 42.22
C GLU A 83 -22.91 38.18 40.70
N GLU A 84 -23.37 39.33 40.17
CA GLU A 84 -23.21 39.70 38.76
C GLU A 84 -21.74 39.85 38.36
N GLU A 85 -20.91 40.49 39.18
CA GLU A 85 -19.45 40.55 38.97
C GLU A 85 -18.82 39.15 38.96
N PHE A 86 -19.21 38.26 39.89
CA PHE A 86 -18.68 36.89 39.96
C PHE A 86 -19.06 36.07 38.72
N ILE A 87 -20.32 36.15 38.28
CA ILE A 87 -20.82 35.49 37.07
C ILE A 87 -20.10 36.04 35.83
N SER A 88 -20.00 37.36 35.70
CA SER A 88 -19.30 38.04 34.60
C SER A 88 -17.83 37.63 34.50
N ASN A 89 -17.10 37.62 35.63
CA ASN A 89 -15.71 37.16 35.69
C ASN A 89 -15.56 35.67 35.33
N THR A 90 -16.52 34.83 35.71
CA THR A 90 -16.52 33.39 35.41
C THR A 90 -16.78 33.13 33.92
N LEU A 91 -17.77 33.81 33.34
CA LEU A 91 -18.06 33.75 31.90
C LEU A 91 -16.90 34.31 31.07
N MET A 92 -16.29 35.41 31.48
CA MET A 92 -15.11 35.99 30.82
C MET A 92 -13.93 35.00 30.77
N LYS A 93 -13.64 34.32 31.89
CA LYS A 93 -12.64 33.24 31.93
C LYS A 93 -12.99 32.11 30.96
N LYS A 94 -14.23 31.62 30.96
CA LYS A 94 -14.58 30.52 30.04
C LYS A 94 -14.57 30.93 28.57
N ILE A 95 -14.90 32.19 28.26
CA ILE A 95 -14.74 32.75 26.90
C ILE A 95 -13.25 32.82 26.50
N GLN A 96 -12.35 33.17 27.42
CA GLN A 96 -10.90 33.19 27.16
C GLN A 96 -10.32 31.77 26.97
N GLU A 97 -10.74 30.81 27.81
CA GLU A 97 -10.42 29.38 27.65
C GLU A 97 -10.89 28.85 26.29
N LEU A 98 -12.17 29.01 25.95
CA LEU A 98 -12.73 28.53 24.67
C LEU A 98 -12.07 29.18 23.44
N LYS A 99 -11.68 30.47 23.53
CA LYS A 99 -10.90 31.13 22.48
C LYS A 99 -9.52 30.49 22.32
N LYS A 100 -8.80 30.24 23.42
CA LYS A 100 -7.49 29.59 23.40
C LYS A 100 -7.57 28.13 22.94
N GLU A 101 -8.56 27.38 23.40
CA GLU A 101 -8.85 26.01 22.96
C GLU A 101 -9.07 26.00 21.43
N LYS A 102 -9.92 26.90 20.90
CA LYS A 102 -10.14 27.05 19.45
C LYS A 102 -8.87 27.42 18.69
N GLU A 103 -8.07 28.38 19.19
CA GLU A 103 -6.79 28.78 18.59
C GLU A 103 -5.83 27.58 18.52
N THR A 104 -5.64 26.85 19.63
CA THR A 104 -4.78 25.65 19.64
C THR A 104 -5.32 24.50 18.78
N LEU A 105 -6.61 24.49 18.44
CA LEU A 105 -7.21 23.52 17.53
C LEU A 105 -6.99 23.91 16.07
N VAL A 106 -7.15 25.19 15.72
CA VAL A 106 -6.82 25.73 14.39
C VAL A 106 -5.35 25.47 14.06
N ASN A 107 -4.44 25.88 14.95
CA ASN A 107 -3.00 25.70 14.73
C ASN A 107 -2.61 24.22 14.56
N LYS A 108 -3.33 23.27 15.20
CA LYS A 108 -3.12 21.83 15.01
C LYS A 108 -3.55 21.38 13.61
N TYR A 109 -4.76 21.75 13.19
CA TYR A 109 -5.25 21.43 11.85
C TYR A 109 -4.31 21.99 10.77
N GLU A 110 -3.86 23.23 10.91
CA GLU A 110 -2.88 23.84 9.99
C GLU A 110 -1.58 23.01 9.92
N THR A 111 -1.01 22.61 11.06
CA THR A 111 0.20 21.76 11.06
C THR A 111 -0.02 20.34 10.52
N GLU A 112 -1.23 19.79 10.64
CA GLU A 112 -1.58 18.46 10.14
C GLU A 112 -1.85 18.48 8.62
N GLU A 113 -2.51 19.52 8.11
CA GLU A 113 -2.66 19.79 6.67
C GLU A 113 -1.30 20.06 6.01
N GLU A 114 -0.42 20.84 6.63
CA GLU A 114 0.96 21.02 6.17
C GLU A 114 1.73 19.70 6.14
N PHE A 115 1.66 18.90 7.21
CA PHE A 115 2.35 17.61 7.28
C PHE A 115 1.85 16.64 6.19
N LEU A 116 0.53 16.47 6.06
CA LEU A 116 -0.08 15.59 5.07
C LEU A 116 0.23 16.03 3.64
N THR A 117 0.18 17.34 3.36
CA THR A 117 0.52 17.90 2.04
C THR A 117 1.99 17.64 1.67
N ASN A 118 2.90 17.86 2.61
CA ASN A 118 4.34 17.61 2.41
C ASN A 118 4.65 16.10 2.24
N GLU A 119 3.99 15.23 3.01
CA GLU A 119 4.12 13.77 2.91
C GLU A 119 3.62 13.27 1.54
N LEU A 120 2.42 13.68 1.12
CA LEU A 120 1.87 13.34 -0.19
C LEU A 120 2.72 13.89 -1.34
N GLN A 121 3.24 15.11 -1.23
CA GLN A 121 4.16 15.67 -2.22
C GLN A 121 5.47 14.87 -2.32
N ARG A 122 6.01 14.39 -1.19
CA ARG A 122 7.20 13.53 -1.17
C ARG A 122 6.92 12.18 -1.82
N GLN A 123 5.83 11.51 -1.46
CA GLN A 123 5.41 10.23 -2.04
C GLN A 123 5.14 10.33 -3.56
N LEU A 124 4.45 11.39 -4.00
CA LEU A 124 4.21 11.66 -5.42
C LEU A 124 5.51 11.90 -6.20
N SER A 125 6.50 12.56 -5.57
CA SER A 125 7.81 12.80 -6.17
C SER A 125 8.63 11.50 -6.26
N GLN A 126 8.58 10.67 -5.22
CA GLN A 126 9.20 9.34 -5.19
C GLN A 126 8.62 8.43 -6.28
N LEU A 127 7.30 8.30 -6.37
CA LEU A 127 6.63 7.47 -7.39
C LEU A 127 6.94 7.93 -8.82
N ARG A 128 7.14 9.25 -9.04
CA ARG A 128 7.60 9.79 -10.33
C ARG A 128 9.04 9.39 -10.64
N GLN A 129 9.94 9.42 -9.66
CA GLN A 129 11.33 9.01 -9.81
C GLN A 129 11.45 7.50 -10.07
N GLU A 130 10.79 6.67 -9.25
CA GLU A 130 10.74 5.21 -9.40
C GLU A 130 10.18 4.83 -10.77
N LYS A 131 9.13 5.51 -11.24
CA LYS A 131 8.60 5.32 -12.60
C LYS A 131 9.67 5.57 -13.67
N VAL A 132 10.40 6.70 -13.60
CA VAL A 132 11.43 7.04 -14.59
C VAL A 132 12.60 6.04 -14.56
N GLU A 133 12.98 5.54 -13.39
CA GLU A 133 14.01 4.51 -13.25
C GLU A 133 13.57 3.16 -13.83
N LEU A 134 12.30 2.78 -13.66
CA LEU A 134 11.71 1.60 -14.29
C LEU A 134 11.62 1.74 -15.82
N GLU A 135 11.17 2.90 -16.34
CA GLU A 135 11.11 3.19 -17.78
C GLU A 135 12.51 3.10 -18.42
N GLN A 136 13.53 3.73 -17.81
CA GLN A 136 14.92 3.62 -18.28
C GLN A 136 15.49 2.20 -18.20
N THR A 137 15.11 1.42 -17.19
CA THR A 137 15.60 0.04 -17.02
C THR A 137 15.00 -0.88 -18.07
N LEU A 138 13.71 -0.72 -18.35
CA LEU A 138 12.99 -1.42 -19.41
C LEU A 138 13.57 -1.09 -20.79
N GLU A 139 13.85 0.19 -21.08
CA GLU A 139 14.47 0.63 -22.33
C GLU A 139 15.86 -0.03 -22.53
N LYS A 140 16.73 0.01 -21.51
CA LYS A 140 18.06 -0.63 -21.54
C LYS A 140 17.97 -2.14 -21.73
N GLU A 141 16.97 -2.81 -21.16
CA GLU A 141 16.79 -4.25 -21.38
C GLU A 141 16.31 -4.54 -22.81
N GLN A 142 15.32 -3.79 -23.32
CA GLN A 142 14.85 -3.92 -24.69
C GLN A 142 15.98 -3.67 -25.70
N GLU A 143 16.82 -2.65 -25.49
CA GLU A 143 17.99 -2.38 -26.32
C GLU A 143 19.00 -3.55 -26.27
N LYS A 144 19.29 -4.10 -25.09
CA LYS A 144 20.14 -5.29 -24.91
C LYS A 144 19.58 -6.53 -25.63
N GLN A 145 18.26 -6.73 -25.60
CA GLN A 145 17.58 -7.82 -26.31
C GLN A 145 17.65 -7.61 -27.84
N VAL A 146 17.29 -6.43 -28.34
CA VAL A 146 17.34 -6.05 -29.77
C VAL A 146 18.76 -6.20 -30.32
N ASN A 147 19.77 -5.64 -29.66
CA ASN A 147 21.17 -5.78 -30.04
C ASN A 147 21.63 -7.25 -30.10
N THR A 148 21.07 -8.11 -29.24
CA THR A 148 21.39 -9.54 -29.21
C THR A 148 20.71 -10.32 -30.35
N LEU A 149 19.48 -9.96 -30.70
CA LEU A 149 18.80 -10.47 -31.89
C LEU A 149 19.48 -10.01 -33.18
N MET A 150 19.88 -8.74 -33.29
CA MET A 150 20.61 -8.18 -34.43
C MET A 150 21.93 -8.93 -34.67
N ARG A 151 22.77 -9.10 -33.63
CA ARG A 151 24.01 -9.90 -33.72
C ARG A 151 23.75 -11.35 -34.17
N LYS A 152 22.63 -11.96 -33.75
CA LYS A 152 22.22 -13.31 -34.18
C LYS A 152 21.79 -13.34 -35.64
N ILE A 153 21.04 -12.34 -36.10
CA ILE A 153 20.63 -12.17 -37.50
C ILE A 153 21.85 -11.98 -38.40
N GLU A 154 22.81 -11.13 -38.02
CA GLU A 154 24.07 -10.92 -38.77
C GLU A 154 24.94 -12.17 -38.86
N LYS A 155 25.01 -12.96 -37.77
CA LYS A 155 25.69 -14.25 -37.80
C LYS A 155 25.01 -15.23 -38.77
N LEU A 156 23.68 -15.37 -38.69
CA LEU A 156 22.93 -16.26 -39.58
C LEU A 156 22.97 -15.81 -41.05
N LYS A 157 22.94 -14.50 -41.32
CA LYS A 157 23.15 -13.93 -42.66
C LYS A 157 24.52 -14.32 -43.25
N ARG A 158 25.60 -14.17 -42.47
CA ARG A 158 26.95 -14.61 -42.88
C ARG A 158 27.01 -16.12 -43.13
N GLU A 159 26.60 -16.94 -42.17
CA GLU A 159 26.56 -18.40 -42.33
C GLU A 159 25.75 -18.85 -43.55
N THR A 160 24.70 -18.13 -43.92
CA THR A 160 23.88 -18.42 -45.11
C THR A 160 24.63 -18.04 -46.39
N HIS A 161 25.31 -16.90 -46.40
CA HIS A 161 26.15 -16.46 -47.51
C HIS A 161 27.37 -17.38 -47.72
N ASP A 162 28.07 -17.77 -46.65
CA ASP A 162 29.22 -18.69 -46.70
C ASP A 162 28.81 -20.07 -47.28
N LYS A 163 27.65 -20.60 -46.84
CA LYS A 163 27.08 -21.85 -47.37
C LYS A 163 26.65 -21.71 -48.82
N HIS A 164 26.11 -20.55 -49.23
CA HIS A 164 25.73 -20.27 -50.61
C HIS A 164 26.97 -20.18 -51.52
N TYR A 165 28.00 -19.45 -51.10
CA TYR A 165 29.27 -19.36 -51.80
C TYR A 165 29.91 -20.74 -52.00
N LYS A 166 30.04 -21.57 -50.94
CA LYS A 166 30.61 -22.91 -51.10
C LYS A 166 29.74 -23.84 -51.95
N LEU A 167 28.41 -23.67 -51.95
CA LEU A 167 27.53 -24.40 -52.86
C LEU A 167 27.76 -24.01 -54.33
N GLU A 168 28.01 -22.73 -54.63
CA GLU A 168 28.39 -22.31 -55.98
C GLU A 168 29.79 -22.80 -56.37
N GLU A 169 30.76 -22.74 -55.46
CA GLU A 169 32.12 -23.22 -55.70
C GLU A 169 32.12 -24.73 -56.02
N LEU A 170 31.42 -25.55 -55.23
CA LEU A 170 31.22 -26.98 -55.52
C LEU A 170 30.47 -27.23 -56.85
N ARG A 171 29.61 -26.32 -57.29
CA ARG A 171 28.96 -26.40 -58.62
C ARG A 171 29.94 -26.08 -59.76
N ARG A 172 30.84 -25.11 -59.57
CA ARG A 172 31.92 -24.79 -60.53
C ARG A 172 32.91 -25.96 -60.61
N GLU A 173 33.42 -26.42 -59.47
CA GLU A 173 34.29 -27.62 -59.36
C GLU A 173 33.67 -28.84 -60.06
N LYS A 174 32.37 -29.10 -59.84
CA LYS A 174 31.64 -30.20 -60.51
C LYS A 174 31.63 -30.04 -62.03
N ILE A 175 31.29 -28.85 -62.54
CA ILE A 175 31.25 -28.58 -63.99
C ILE A 175 32.65 -28.68 -64.61
N GLU A 176 33.70 -28.24 -63.92
CA GLU A 176 35.08 -28.37 -64.36
C GLU A 176 35.54 -29.84 -64.43
N LEU A 177 35.16 -30.67 -63.46
CA LEU A 177 35.40 -32.11 -63.48
C LEU A 177 34.62 -32.82 -64.58
N GLU A 178 33.34 -32.48 -64.80
CA GLU A 178 32.52 -33.04 -65.89
C GLU A 178 33.11 -32.68 -67.26
N ASN A 179 33.46 -31.41 -67.50
CA ASN A 179 34.14 -30.95 -68.70
C ASN A 179 35.52 -31.59 -68.93
N THR A 180 36.20 -32.02 -67.86
CA THR A 180 37.50 -32.70 -67.94
C THR A 180 37.32 -34.17 -68.29
N LEU A 181 36.36 -34.84 -67.64
CA LEU A 181 35.99 -36.22 -67.92
C LEU A 181 35.48 -36.39 -69.36
N GLU A 182 34.67 -35.46 -69.86
CA GLU A 182 34.20 -35.46 -71.26
C GLU A 182 35.38 -35.41 -72.24
N LYS A 183 36.33 -34.48 -72.06
CA LYS A 183 37.55 -34.39 -72.89
C LYS A 183 38.43 -35.64 -72.80
N GLU A 184 38.50 -36.30 -71.65
CA GLU A 184 39.21 -37.58 -71.54
C GLU A 184 38.50 -38.71 -72.30
N GLN A 185 37.17 -38.74 -72.27
CA GLN A 185 36.34 -39.69 -73.02
C GLN A 185 36.44 -39.44 -74.53
N GLU A 186 36.29 -38.19 -75.00
CA GLU A 186 36.56 -37.79 -76.39
C GLU A 186 37.98 -38.19 -76.80
N GLY A 187 38.98 -37.94 -75.95
CA GLY A 187 40.37 -38.32 -76.16
C GLY A 187 40.56 -39.84 -76.28
N LEU A 188 39.83 -40.63 -75.49
CA LEU A 188 39.82 -42.10 -75.60
C LEU A 188 39.17 -42.57 -76.89
N VAL A 189 37.99 -42.04 -77.24
CA VAL A 189 37.28 -42.35 -78.50
C VAL A 189 38.16 -42.02 -79.71
N ASN A 190 38.77 -40.83 -79.73
CA ASN A 190 39.71 -40.44 -80.79
C ASN A 190 40.95 -41.35 -80.88
N ARG A 191 41.48 -41.84 -79.74
CA ARG A 191 42.58 -42.82 -79.72
C ARG A 191 42.14 -44.22 -80.19
N LEU A 192 40.92 -44.65 -79.84
CA LEU A 192 40.36 -45.93 -80.26
C LEU A 192 40.01 -45.94 -81.75
N TRP A 193 39.38 -44.88 -82.27
CA TRP A 193 39.10 -44.71 -83.70
C TRP A 193 40.41 -44.72 -84.51
N LYS A 194 41.43 -43.95 -84.10
CA LYS A 194 42.77 -43.97 -84.75
C LYS A 194 43.50 -45.32 -84.64
N LYS A 195 43.13 -46.20 -83.70
CA LYS A 195 43.60 -47.60 -83.67
C LYS A 195 42.77 -48.49 -84.59
N MET A 196 41.45 -48.30 -84.64
CA MET A 196 40.55 -49.05 -85.51
C MET A 196 40.86 -48.79 -86.99
N ASP A 197 40.99 -47.52 -87.39
CA ASP A 197 41.38 -47.09 -88.74
C ASP A 197 42.76 -47.66 -89.16
N LYS A 198 43.73 -47.67 -88.23
CA LYS A 198 45.00 -48.37 -88.43
C LYS A 198 44.84 -49.88 -88.58
N LEU A 199 44.03 -50.52 -87.74
CA LEU A 199 43.76 -51.96 -87.85
C LEU A 199 42.95 -52.32 -89.09
N GLU A 200 42.12 -51.42 -89.64
CA GLU A 200 41.39 -51.60 -90.89
C GLU A 200 42.30 -51.40 -92.11
N THR A 201 43.18 -50.40 -92.09
CA THR A 201 44.21 -50.23 -93.14
C THR A 201 45.27 -51.33 -93.09
N GLU A 202 45.72 -51.77 -91.91
CA GLU A 202 46.55 -52.96 -91.73
C GLU A 202 45.83 -54.23 -92.14
N LYS A 203 44.55 -54.43 -91.78
CA LYS A 203 43.74 -55.56 -92.26
C LYS A 203 43.61 -55.56 -93.77
N ARG A 204 43.39 -54.40 -94.41
CA ARG A 204 43.32 -54.26 -95.87
C ARG A 204 44.68 -54.58 -96.53
N LEU A 205 45.77 -54.04 -95.99
CA LEU A 205 47.13 -54.30 -96.44
C LEU A 205 47.59 -55.74 -96.16
N LEU A 206 47.07 -56.39 -95.12
CA LEU A 206 47.32 -57.81 -94.83
C LEU A 206 46.42 -58.73 -95.67
N GLN A 207 45.20 -58.33 -96.01
CA GLN A 207 44.36 -59.01 -97.01
C GLN A 207 45.02 -58.96 -98.39
N GLU A 208 45.66 -57.83 -98.72
CA GLU A 208 46.48 -57.61 -99.92
C GLU A 208 47.78 -58.43 -99.88
N LYS A 209 48.56 -58.34 -98.79
CA LYS A 209 49.81 -59.10 -98.59
C LYS A 209 49.61 -60.60 -98.39
N LEU A 210 48.44 -61.08 -97.96
CA LEU A 210 48.13 -62.52 -97.88
C LEU A 210 48.04 -63.16 -99.27
N ASN A 211 47.90 -62.35 -100.33
CA ASN A 211 48.08 -62.80 -101.72
C ASN A 211 49.57 -62.87 -102.14
N GLN A 212 50.52 -62.73 -101.20
CA GLN A 212 51.96 -62.89 -101.40
C GLN A 212 52.61 -63.66 -100.21
N PRO A 213 53.76 -64.33 -100.40
CA PRO A 213 54.39 -65.17 -99.37
C PRO A 213 55.15 -64.38 -98.27
N VAL A 214 55.38 -65.04 -97.13
CA VAL A 214 55.74 -64.43 -95.82
C VAL A 214 57.19 -64.73 -95.38
N SER A 215 57.80 -63.81 -94.60
CA SER A 215 58.91 -64.13 -93.67
C SER A 215 58.99 -63.11 -92.49
N ALA A 216 59.76 -63.41 -91.43
CA ALA A 216 59.82 -62.72 -90.11
C ALA A 216 61.26 -62.80 -89.48
N PRO A 217 61.61 -62.41 -88.21
CA PRO A 217 60.90 -61.79 -87.06
C PRO A 217 61.60 -60.44 -86.65
N PRO A 218 62.11 -60.03 -85.42
CA PRO A 218 62.12 -60.52 -84.02
C PRO A 218 61.70 -59.46 -82.91
N SER A 219 62.53 -59.22 -81.87
CA SER A 219 62.34 -58.37 -80.64
C SER A 219 63.74 -58.05 -80.01
N PRO A 220 64.00 -57.15 -78.99
CA PRO A 220 63.45 -57.21 -77.61
C PRO A 220 63.43 -55.91 -76.70
N ARG A 221 63.05 -56.14 -75.42
CA ARG A 221 63.01 -55.36 -74.14
C ARG A 221 64.04 -54.24 -73.80
N GLN A 222 63.67 -53.33 -72.85
CA GLN A 222 64.57 -52.75 -71.81
C GLN A 222 63.84 -52.18 -70.55
N SER A 223 64.55 -51.60 -69.56
CA SER A 223 64.10 -51.40 -68.16
C SER A 223 64.79 -50.26 -67.36
N VAL A 224 64.09 -49.65 -66.39
CA VAL A 224 64.59 -48.75 -65.31
C VAL A 224 63.65 -48.81 -64.08
N SER A 225 63.87 -48.17 -62.93
CA SER A 225 65.01 -48.11 -61.97
C SER A 225 64.51 -47.31 -60.74
N LEU A 226 65.09 -47.49 -59.54
CA LEU A 226 64.57 -46.92 -58.27
C LEU A 226 65.53 -45.87 -57.68
N GLU A 227 65.00 -44.72 -57.23
CA GLU A 227 65.79 -43.57 -56.77
C GLU A 227 65.63 -43.27 -55.26
N SER A 228 66.72 -42.78 -54.62
CA SER A 228 66.89 -42.80 -53.16
C SER A 228 67.02 -41.38 -52.55
N GLY A 229 65.89 -40.66 -52.43
CA GLY A 229 65.86 -39.26 -51.94
C GLY A 229 65.03 -38.98 -50.67
N SER A 230 64.57 -40.00 -49.94
CA SER A 230 63.43 -39.85 -48.99
C SER A 230 63.78 -39.51 -47.52
N SER A 231 65.06 -39.54 -47.12
CA SER A 231 65.44 -39.52 -45.69
C SER A 231 65.39 -38.13 -45.04
N ASP A 232 65.99 -37.11 -45.67
CA ASP A 232 66.16 -35.79 -45.04
C ASP A 232 64.87 -34.95 -45.10
N THR A 233 64.08 -35.13 -46.16
CA THR A 233 62.72 -34.59 -46.29
C THR A 233 61.81 -35.12 -45.19
N LEU A 234 61.82 -36.42 -44.93
CA LEU A 234 61.12 -37.05 -43.80
C LEU A 234 61.61 -36.49 -42.45
N THR A 235 62.92 -36.33 -42.28
CA THR A 235 63.53 -35.79 -41.05
C THR A 235 63.20 -34.31 -40.82
N ALA A 236 62.98 -33.52 -41.87
CA ALA A 236 62.43 -32.17 -41.77
C ALA A 236 60.94 -32.19 -41.40
N HIS A 237 60.15 -33.05 -42.05
CA HIS A 237 58.71 -33.19 -41.80
C HIS A 237 58.41 -33.65 -40.35
N VAL A 238 59.17 -34.59 -39.80
CA VAL A 238 59.06 -35.01 -38.39
C VAL A 238 59.33 -33.87 -37.41
N ARG A 239 60.25 -32.94 -37.73
CA ARG A 239 60.50 -31.74 -36.90
C ARG A 239 59.37 -30.72 -37.00
N TYR A 240 58.75 -30.58 -38.16
CA TYR A 240 57.54 -29.76 -38.34
C TYR A 240 56.37 -30.32 -37.52
N LEU A 241 56.04 -31.61 -37.68
CA LEU A 241 54.97 -32.30 -36.95
C LEU A 241 55.14 -32.19 -35.42
N LYS A 242 56.38 -32.27 -34.90
CA LYS A 242 56.64 -32.08 -33.46
C LYS A 242 56.30 -30.67 -32.98
N LYS A 243 56.64 -29.62 -33.75
CA LYS A 243 56.25 -28.24 -33.43
C LYS A 243 54.73 -28.04 -33.51
N GLU A 244 54.09 -28.63 -34.52
CA GLU A 244 52.64 -28.56 -34.71
C GLU A 244 51.88 -29.21 -33.56
N VAL A 245 52.28 -30.43 -33.15
CA VAL A 245 51.71 -31.10 -31.97
C VAL A 245 51.94 -30.30 -30.68
N GLU A 246 53.06 -29.61 -30.55
CA GLU A 246 53.32 -28.68 -29.44
C GLU A 246 52.45 -27.42 -29.47
N TRP A 247 52.14 -26.89 -30.64
CA TRP A 247 51.24 -25.75 -30.83
C TRP A 247 49.79 -26.16 -30.54
N LEU A 248 49.32 -27.27 -31.11
CA LEU A 248 48.00 -27.86 -30.86
C LEU A 248 47.78 -28.19 -29.37
N ARG A 249 48.82 -28.66 -28.66
CA ARG A 249 48.76 -28.87 -27.20
C ARG A 249 48.63 -27.55 -26.41
N ARG A 250 49.31 -26.48 -26.84
CA ARG A 250 49.16 -25.14 -26.22
C ARG A 250 47.77 -24.55 -26.50
N GLN A 251 47.29 -24.64 -27.74
CA GLN A 251 45.92 -24.30 -28.17
C GLN A 251 44.87 -25.02 -27.31
N LEU A 252 44.93 -26.35 -27.23
CA LEU A 252 43.98 -27.16 -26.45
C LEU A 252 44.00 -26.79 -24.96
N LYS A 253 45.18 -26.54 -24.38
CA LYS A 253 45.30 -26.08 -22.99
C LYS A 253 44.70 -24.67 -22.79
N GLY A 254 44.87 -23.78 -23.75
CA GLY A 254 44.23 -22.45 -23.76
C GLY A 254 42.71 -22.56 -23.76
N MET A 255 42.15 -23.30 -24.73
CA MET A 255 40.71 -23.56 -24.85
C MET A 255 40.13 -24.24 -23.59
N GLN A 256 40.84 -25.21 -23.02
CA GLN A 256 40.44 -25.89 -21.78
C GLN A 256 40.42 -24.92 -20.58
N ASN A 257 41.44 -24.07 -20.45
CA ASN A 257 41.49 -23.05 -19.41
C ASN A 257 40.35 -22.03 -19.57
N GLU A 258 40.14 -21.49 -20.77
CA GLU A 258 39.07 -20.53 -21.05
C GLU A 258 37.68 -21.10 -20.76
N ARG A 259 37.44 -22.36 -21.16
CA ARG A 259 36.21 -23.09 -20.84
C ARG A 259 36.02 -23.24 -19.33
N ASN A 260 37.07 -23.59 -18.59
CA ASN A 260 37.01 -23.72 -17.14
C ASN A 260 36.78 -22.37 -16.44
N SER A 261 37.40 -21.28 -16.91
CA SER A 261 37.13 -19.92 -16.43
C SER A 261 35.68 -19.50 -16.66
N LYS A 262 35.11 -19.82 -17.83
CA LYS A 262 33.69 -19.59 -18.15
C LYS A 262 32.76 -20.38 -17.23
N ILE A 263 33.07 -21.66 -16.96
CA ILE A 263 32.31 -22.49 -16.02
C ILE A 263 32.34 -21.89 -14.61
N ASN A 264 33.51 -21.48 -14.12
CA ASN A 264 33.64 -20.84 -12.80
C ASN A 264 32.88 -19.51 -12.70
N LEU A 265 32.86 -18.71 -13.78
CA LEU A 265 32.08 -17.48 -13.84
C LEU A 265 30.58 -17.77 -13.74
N PHE A 266 30.05 -18.70 -14.54
CA PHE A 266 28.64 -19.10 -14.48
C PHE A 266 28.25 -19.68 -13.12
N LEU A 267 29.12 -20.45 -12.46
CA LEU A 267 28.86 -20.95 -11.10
C LEU A 267 28.79 -19.82 -10.06
N SER A 268 29.62 -18.77 -10.21
CA SER A 268 29.55 -17.59 -9.34
C SER A 268 28.30 -16.74 -9.61
N GLU A 269 27.92 -16.59 -10.88
CA GLU A 269 26.70 -15.87 -11.30
C GLU A 269 25.44 -16.59 -10.81
N GLU A 270 25.35 -17.91 -11.01
CA GLU A 270 24.26 -18.76 -10.52
C GLU A 270 24.17 -18.76 -8.98
N LYS A 271 25.32 -18.70 -8.27
CA LYS A 271 25.33 -18.52 -6.82
C LYS A 271 24.74 -17.17 -6.41
N ASN A 272 25.23 -16.07 -6.99
CA ASN A 272 24.77 -14.72 -6.67
C ASN A 272 23.25 -14.58 -6.93
N LEU A 273 22.76 -15.11 -8.05
CA LEU A 273 21.34 -15.11 -8.41
C LEU A 273 20.49 -15.92 -7.41
N ARG A 274 20.99 -17.03 -6.84
CA ARG A 274 20.29 -17.75 -5.76
C ARG A 274 20.22 -16.92 -4.47
N GLU A 275 21.32 -16.28 -4.08
CA GLU A 275 21.39 -15.48 -2.85
C GLU A 275 20.48 -14.24 -2.95
N GLU A 276 20.46 -13.57 -4.11
CA GLU A 276 19.54 -12.46 -4.40
C GLU A 276 18.07 -12.91 -4.47
N ASN A 277 17.77 -14.02 -5.16
CA ASN A 277 16.41 -14.55 -5.25
C ASN A 277 15.86 -14.96 -3.87
N ALA A 278 16.68 -15.59 -3.01
CA ALA A 278 16.31 -15.91 -1.63
C ALA A 278 16.04 -14.65 -0.79
N ARG A 279 16.87 -13.59 -0.94
CA ARG A 279 16.65 -12.29 -0.30
C ARG A 279 15.34 -11.65 -0.76
N LEU A 280 15.06 -11.66 -2.06
CA LEU A 280 13.82 -11.11 -2.63
C LEU A 280 12.59 -11.88 -2.14
N HIS A 281 12.65 -13.20 -2.03
CA HIS A 281 11.57 -14.00 -1.43
C HIS A 281 11.33 -13.66 0.04
N HIS A 282 12.38 -13.44 0.84
CA HIS A 282 12.23 -13.00 2.24
C HIS A 282 11.63 -11.59 2.35
N GLN A 283 12.07 -10.65 1.50
CA GLN A 283 11.55 -9.29 1.48
C GLN A 283 10.09 -9.24 1.00
N LEU A 284 9.72 -10.07 0.02
CA LEU A 284 8.33 -10.25 -0.41
C LEU A 284 7.46 -10.80 0.71
N LEU A 285 7.96 -11.80 1.48
CA LEU A 285 7.22 -12.38 2.60
C LEU A 285 6.88 -11.32 3.67
N LEU A 286 7.85 -10.50 4.05
CA LEU A 286 7.66 -9.41 5.00
C LEU A 286 6.66 -8.35 4.50
N GLU A 287 6.67 -8.02 3.21
CA GLU A 287 5.71 -7.07 2.63
C GLU A 287 4.30 -7.69 2.47
N THR A 288 4.19 -9.01 2.26
CA THR A 288 2.88 -9.70 2.36
C THR A 288 2.35 -9.74 3.79
N GLU A 289 3.20 -10.04 4.78
CA GLU A 289 2.82 -10.01 6.21
C GLU A 289 2.37 -8.60 6.64
N ARG A 290 3.09 -7.56 6.19
CA ARG A 290 2.70 -6.16 6.41
C ARG A 290 1.34 -5.83 5.79
N ARG A 291 1.09 -6.27 4.54
CA ARG A 291 -0.21 -6.06 3.88
C ARG A 291 -1.34 -6.81 4.58
N GLU A 292 -1.12 -8.04 5.01
CA GLU A 292 -2.12 -8.78 5.79
C GLU A 292 -2.37 -8.14 7.15
N ALA A 293 -1.34 -7.65 7.85
CA ALA A 293 -1.51 -6.96 9.13
C ALA A 293 -2.34 -5.68 8.98
N LEU A 294 -2.07 -4.86 7.95
CA LEU A 294 -2.89 -3.69 7.63
C LEU A 294 -4.31 -4.08 7.23
N SER A 295 -4.49 -5.16 6.46
CA SER A 295 -5.83 -5.65 6.09
C SER A 295 -6.62 -6.14 7.30
N ARG A 296 -5.97 -6.81 8.26
CA ARG A 296 -6.60 -7.23 9.54
C ARG A 296 -7.01 -6.02 10.36
N GLN A 297 -6.11 -5.04 10.54
CA GLN A 297 -6.41 -3.80 11.26
C GLN A 297 -7.56 -3.00 10.64
N LEU A 298 -7.65 -2.95 9.31
CA LEU A 298 -8.79 -2.32 8.62
C LEU A 298 -10.09 -3.07 8.91
N SER A 299 -10.15 -4.39 8.72
CA SER A 299 -11.37 -5.17 9.01
C SER A 299 -11.75 -5.20 10.51
N GLU A 300 -10.78 -5.15 11.42
CA GLU A 300 -11.01 -4.96 12.86
C GLU A 300 -11.60 -3.58 13.16
N SER A 301 -11.13 -2.53 12.46
CA SER A 301 -11.64 -1.16 12.60
C SER A 301 -13.04 -1.00 11.99
N GLU A 302 -13.30 -1.62 10.84
CA GLU A 302 -14.62 -1.66 10.18
C GLU A 302 -15.64 -2.39 11.06
N SER A 303 -15.29 -3.55 11.61
CA SER A 303 -16.17 -4.30 12.53
C SER A 303 -16.43 -3.55 13.84
N SER A 304 -15.46 -2.80 14.36
CA SER A 304 -15.68 -1.92 15.51
C SER A 304 -16.65 -0.76 15.20
N LEU A 305 -16.57 -0.19 13.99
CA LEU A 305 -17.49 0.86 13.54
C LEU A 305 -18.92 0.32 13.31
N GLU A 306 -19.05 -0.86 12.71
CA GLU A 306 -20.34 -1.51 12.45
C GLU A 306 -21.07 -1.84 13.76
N MET A 307 -20.35 -2.28 14.80
CA MET A 307 -20.90 -2.49 16.15
C MET A 307 -21.36 -1.20 16.86
N ASP A 308 -20.64 -0.08 16.67
CA ASP A 308 -21.04 1.22 17.22
C ASP A 308 -22.23 1.84 16.46
N GLU A 309 -22.32 1.60 15.15
CA GLU A 309 -23.46 2.01 14.32
C GLU A 309 -24.69 1.15 14.59
N GLU A 310 -24.56 -0.16 14.80
CA GLU A 310 -25.67 -1.04 15.24
C GLU A 310 -26.17 -0.61 16.65
N ASN A 311 -25.27 -0.32 17.59
CA ASN A 311 -25.66 0.21 18.91
C ASN A 311 -26.41 1.54 18.81
N ARG A 312 -25.99 2.47 17.94
CA ARG A 312 -26.75 3.70 17.66
C ARG A 312 -28.11 3.40 17.05
N HIS A 313 -28.18 2.50 16.07
CA HIS A 313 -29.43 2.16 15.40
C HIS A 313 -30.41 1.45 16.37
N ILE A 314 -29.93 0.65 17.32
CA ILE A 314 -30.72 0.06 18.40
C ILE A 314 -31.26 1.14 19.35
N LEU A 315 -30.42 2.11 19.75
CA LEU A 315 -30.81 3.22 20.61
C LEU A 315 -31.83 4.15 19.93
N GLU A 316 -31.66 4.42 18.64
CA GLU A 316 -32.59 5.24 17.84
C GLU A 316 -33.91 4.50 17.59
N SER A 317 -33.86 3.20 17.24
CA SER A 317 -35.06 2.35 17.12
C SER A 317 -35.86 2.29 18.42
N SER A 318 -35.16 2.16 19.56
CA SER A 318 -35.77 2.18 20.91
C SER A 318 -36.39 3.54 21.24
N SER A 319 -35.80 4.63 20.73
CA SER A 319 -36.31 5.99 20.93
C SER A 319 -37.58 6.23 20.09
N GLN A 320 -37.58 5.83 18.81
CA GLN A 320 -38.73 6.00 17.91
C GLN A 320 -39.96 5.19 18.35
N SER A 321 -39.78 4.03 19.02
CA SER A 321 -40.91 3.23 19.52
C SER A 321 -41.80 3.91 20.56
N SER A 322 -41.38 5.06 21.11
CA SER A 322 -42.11 5.79 22.16
C SER A 322 -43.17 6.77 21.66
N LEU A 323 -43.20 7.12 20.36
CA LEU A 323 -43.97 8.26 19.83
C LEU A 323 -45.09 7.92 18.83
N THR A 324 -45.12 6.74 18.23
CA THR A 324 -46.17 6.35 17.25
C THR A 324 -46.82 5.02 17.59
N GLY A 325 -47.89 5.08 18.39
CA GLY A 325 -48.66 3.90 18.83
C GLY A 325 -49.55 3.28 17.75
N THR A 326 -48.95 2.59 16.77
CA THR A 326 -49.69 1.79 15.76
C THR A 326 -49.12 0.39 15.64
N SER A 327 -49.90 -0.62 16.03
CA SER A 327 -49.52 -2.04 15.96
C SER A 327 -49.79 -2.63 14.57
N MET A 328 -48.79 -3.29 13.97
CA MET A 328 -49.03 -4.28 12.92
C MET A 328 -48.14 -5.53 13.05
N VAL A 329 -48.85 -6.65 13.14
CA VAL A 329 -48.41 -8.05 13.22
C VAL A 329 -47.55 -8.48 12.00
N ARG A 330 -46.45 -9.24 12.22
CA ARG A 330 -46.21 -10.60 11.64
C ARG A 330 -44.94 -11.30 12.18
N PRO A 331 -44.75 -12.63 12.00
CA PRO A 331 -43.95 -13.44 12.93
C PRO A 331 -42.74 -14.21 12.36
N ARG A 332 -41.86 -14.62 13.29
CA ARG A 332 -40.96 -15.79 13.33
C ARG A 332 -39.85 -15.96 12.26
N ALA A 333 -38.64 -16.16 12.77
CA ALA A 333 -37.39 -16.49 12.08
C ALA A 333 -37.31 -17.94 11.54
N ILE A 334 -36.23 -18.23 10.80
CA ILE A 334 -35.39 -19.46 10.86
C ILE A 334 -34.02 -19.17 10.18
N SER A 335 -33.04 -20.05 10.35
CA SER A 335 -31.59 -19.77 10.31
C SER A 335 -30.76 -20.43 9.17
N SER A 336 -29.52 -19.95 9.03
CA SER A 336 -28.31 -20.63 8.47
C SER A 336 -28.06 -20.60 6.95
N PRO A 337 -26.81 -20.34 6.51
CA PRO A 337 -26.31 -20.57 5.14
C PRO A 337 -25.60 -21.94 4.98
N VAL A 338 -24.83 -22.12 3.88
CA VAL A 338 -23.88 -23.24 3.53
C VAL A 338 -24.54 -24.48 2.86
N PRO A 339 -23.98 -25.12 1.78
CA PRO A 339 -22.92 -24.71 0.83
C PRO A 339 -23.19 -24.95 -0.69
N TYR A 340 -22.33 -24.36 -1.53
CA TYR A 340 -21.78 -24.87 -2.82
C TYR A 340 -22.59 -24.94 -4.14
N ALA A 341 -21.80 -24.90 -5.24
CA ALA A 341 -21.97 -25.56 -6.54
C ALA A 341 -22.59 -24.84 -7.78
N MET A 342 -21.71 -24.14 -8.52
CA MET A 342 -21.53 -24.20 -10.00
C MET A 342 -22.50 -23.49 -10.98
N VAL A 343 -21.99 -23.35 -12.22
CA VAL A 343 -22.61 -23.09 -13.55
C VAL A 343 -23.38 -21.79 -13.85
N SER A 344 -22.63 -20.83 -14.41
CA SER A 344 -22.81 -20.26 -15.77
C SER A 344 -24.20 -19.82 -16.29
N ALA A 345 -24.38 -18.51 -16.46
CA ALA A 345 -25.19 -17.92 -17.54
C ALA A 345 -24.62 -16.56 -18.01
N ARG A 346 -24.99 -16.10 -19.22
CA ARG A 346 -24.49 -14.87 -19.87
C ARG A 346 -25.30 -13.60 -19.51
N PRO A 347 -24.71 -12.39 -19.65
CA PRO A 347 -25.46 -11.13 -19.69
C PRO A 347 -26.24 -10.96 -21.02
N ILE A 348 -27.20 -10.03 -21.02
CA ILE A 348 -28.08 -9.70 -22.15
C ILE A 348 -27.58 -8.42 -22.85
N SER A 349 -27.66 -8.38 -24.18
CA SER A 349 -27.36 -7.20 -25.01
C SER A 349 -28.62 -6.66 -25.69
N PRO A 350 -28.69 -5.35 -25.99
CA PRO A 350 -29.33 -4.82 -27.18
C PRO A 350 -28.28 -4.44 -28.26
N HIS A 351 -28.68 -4.41 -29.53
CA HIS A 351 -27.76 -4.22 -30.67
C HIS A 351 -28.44 -3.50 -31.84
N ALA A 352 -27.87 -2.37 -32.29
CA ALA A 352 -28.20 -1.71 -33.56
C ALA A 352 -27.11 -0.70 -33.97
N GLY A 353 -26.63 -0.76 -35.22
CA GLY A 353 -25.65 0.18 -35.77
C GLY A 353 -24.72 -0.52 -36.78
N ALA A 354 -24.71 -0.09 -38.04
CA ALA A 354 -24.05 -0.80 -39.14
C ALA A 354 -22.80 -0.06 -39.68
N GLY A 355 -21.77 -0.82 -40.09
CA GLY A 355 -20.55 -0.31 -40.72
C GLY A 355 -19.48 -1.40 -40.90
N PRO A 356 -19.03 -1.76 -42.13
CA PRO A 356 -18.18 -2.94 -42.35
C PRO A 356 -16.73 -2.62 -42.81
N THR A 357 -15.71 -3.04 -42.04
CA THR A 357 -14.32 -3.25 -42.51
C THR A 357 -13.51 -4.13 -41.55
N GLY A 358 -12.63 -4.99 -42.08
CA GLY A 358 -11.46 -5.52 -41.34
C GLY A 358 -11.52 -7.00 -40.89
N PRO A 359 -10.39 -7.73 -40.86
CA PRO A 359 -10.37 -9.19 -40.70
C PRO A 359 -10.18 -9.70 -39.25
N MET A 360 -10.49 -10.99 -39.08
CA MET A 360 -10.39 -11.78 -37.84
C MET A 360 -8.95 -11.89 -37.29
N PRO A 361 -8.77 -11.95 -35.95
CA PRO A 361 -7.47 -12.26 -35.35
C PRO A 361 -7.12 -13.76 -35.49
N PHE A 362 -5.88 -14.06 -35.87
CA PHE A 362 -5.32 -15.41 -35.85
C PHE A 362 -4.93 -15.83 -34.43
N ALA A 363 -5.29 -17.06 -34.04
CA ALA A 363 -4.73 -17.76 -32.89
C ALA A 363 -3.77 -18.87 -33.37
N PRO A 364 -2.56 -19.01 -32.81
CA PRO A 364 -1.62 -20.05 -33.22
C PRO A 364 -1.97 -21.43 -32.62
N PRO A 365 -1.77 -22.55 -33.35
CA PRO A 365 -2.06 -23.89 -32.85
C PRO A 365 -0.90 -24.50 -32.04
N SER A 366 -1.22 -25.17 -30.93
CA SER A 366 -0.28 -26.02 -30.19
C SER A 366 -0.14 -27.40 -30.85
N PRO A 367 1.08 -27.89 -31.15
CA PRO A 367 1.28 -29.19 -31.79
C PRO A 367 1.18 -30.35 -30.78
N LEU A 368 0.66 -31.50 -31.24
CA LEU A 368 0.51 -32.74 -30.48
C LEU A 368 1.34 -33.88 -31.10
N GLY A 369 1.86 -34.78 -30.25
CA GLY A 369 2.59 -35.99 -30.64
C GLY A 369 4.08 -35.96 -30.26
N LYS A 370 4.71 -37.10 -29.93
CA LYS A 370 4.32 -38.49 -30.25
C LYS A 370 4.51 -39.48 -29.08
N SER A 371 3.62 -40.47 -29.07
CA SER A 371 3.78 -41.89 -28.70
C SER A 371 4.61 -42.27 -27.46
N ALA A 372 4.07 -42.86 -26.39
CA ALA A 372 3.21 -44.06 -26.27
C ALA A 372 3.95 -45.40 -26.42
N ILE A 373 4.09 -46.11 -25.29
CA ILE A 373 4.21 -47.57 -25.17
C ILE A 373 3.16 -48.00 -24.13
N SER A 374 2.49 -49.13 -24.37
CA SER A 374 1.45 -49.70 -23.49
C SER A 374 2.00 -50.93 -22.74
N THR A 375 1.46 -51.23 -21.55
CA THR A 375 1.07 -52.60 -21.14
C THR A 375 0.27 -52.59 -19.82
N CYS A 376 -0.92 -53.20 -19.89
CA CYS A 376 -1.74 -53.86 -18.85
C CYS A 376 -1.74 -53.42 -17.36
N GLN A 377 -2.96 -53.09 -16.88
CA GLN A 377 -3.69 -53.77 -15.79
C GLN A 377 -2.86 -54.61 -14.80
N GLN A 378 -2.94 -54.37 -13.48
CA GLN A 378 -4.05 -54.89 -12.67
C GLN A 378 -4.25 -54.17 -11.32
N SER A 379 -5.41 -54.38 -10.72
CA SER A 379 -5.78 -53.97 -9.37
C SER A 379 -5.53 -55.07 -8.34
N THR A 380 -5.02 -54.71 -7.15
CA THR A 380 -5.60 -55.08 -5.84
C THR A 380 -4.93 -54.29 -4.70
N SER A 381 -5.47 -54.42 -3.49
CA SER A 381 -5.15 -53.64 -2.28
C SER A 381 -4.34 -54.44 -1.24
N LEU A 382 -4.04 -53.76 -0.13
CA LEU A 382 -3.64 -54.25 1.21
C LEU A 382 -2.14 -54.22 1.59
N ASN A 383 -1.88 -53.41 2.62
CA ASN A 383 -0.88 -53.61 3.69
C ASN A 383 -1.03 -55.01 4.34
N PRO A 384 -0.04 -55.57 5.10
CA PRO A 384 0.74 -54.82 6.10
C PRO A 384 2.18 -55.33 6.41
N SER A 385 2.71 -54.79 7.52
CA SER A 385 3.67 -55.40 8.48
C SER A 385 5.10 -54.84 8.50
N CYS A 386 5.41 -54.14 9.58
CA CYS A 386 6.77 -54.01 10.10
C CYS A 386 7.21 -55.30 10.79
N PRO A 387 8.53 -55.51 10.97
CA PRO A 387 9.04 -55.62 12.34
C PRO A 387 10.18 -54.63 12.61
N GLY A 388 10.38 -54.25 13.87
CA GLY A 388 11.44 -53.33 14.30
C GLY A 388 12.46 -53.98 15.24
N ALA A 389 13.56 -53.27 15.50
CA ALA A 389 14.52 -53.58 16.56
C ALA A 389 15.17 -52.28 17.08
N ASN A 390 15.53 -52.26 18.36
CA ASN A 390 16.05 -51.07 19.06
C ASN A 390 17.59 -51.04 19.09
N VAL A 391 18.17 -49.83 19.14
CA VAL A 391 19.40 -49.54 19.91
C VAL A 391 19.19 -48.21 20.65
N ALA A 392 19.76 -48.10 21.85
CA ALA A 392 19.55 -46.97 22.78
C ALA A 392 20.55 -45.81 22.58
N GLY A 393 20.27 -44.65 23.19
CA GLY A 393 21.17 -43.49 23.20
C GLY A 393 20.62 -42.31 24.03
N SER A 394 20.79 -42.36 25.35
CA SER A 394 20.22 -41.36 26.28
C SER A 394 20.96 -40.02 26.28
N SER A 395 20.22 -38.91 26.42
CA SER A 395 20.53 -37.79 27.32
C SER A 395 19.30 -36.90 27.52
N ALA A 396 19.19 -36.22 28.66
CA ALA A 396 17.97 -35.52 29.08
C ALA A 396 18.25 -34.14 29.66
N ALA A 397 17.29 -33.21 29.50
CA ALA A 397 17.05 -32.10 30.42
C ALA A 397 15.63 -31.51 30.23
N HIS A 398 14.94 -31.21 31.33
CA HIS A 398 13.89 -30.18 31.37
C HIS A 398 14.58 -28.77 31.36
N ARG A 399 13.93 -27.61 31.18
CA ARG A 399 12.70 -27.10 31.82
C ARG A 399 12.15 -25.83 31.07
N PRO A 400 11.39 -24.86 31.65
CA PRO A 400 9.98 -24.62 31.32
C PRO A 400 9.65 -23.28 30.59
N ASN A 401 8.34 -22.98 30.51
CA ASN A 401 7.66 -21.82 29.92
C ASN A 401 8.01 -20.40 30.46
N ASN A 402 7.49 -19.43 29.68
CA ASN A 402 7.14 -18.02 29.98
C ASN A 402 8.19 -16.92 29.69
N PRO A 403 7.74 -15.67 29.36
CA PRO A 403 8.43 -14.85 28.36
C PRO A 403 8.76 -13.41 28.82
N SER A 404 9.09 -12.56 27.85
CA SER A 404 9.09 -11.09 27.89
C SER A 404 10.00 -10.40 28.92
N GLN A 405 11.24 -10.10 28.51
CA GLN A 405 11.92 -8.84 28.86
C GLN A 405 12.60 -8.26 27.61
N PHE A 406 12.39 -6.96 27.35
CA PHE A 406 12.87 -6.25 26.17
C PHE A 406 14.08 -5.39 26.54
N ILE A 407 15.29 -5.82 26.15
CA ILE A 407 16.52 -5.10 26.48
C ILE A 407 16.80 -4.03 25.41
N LYS A 408 16.77 -2.76 25.81
CA LYS A 408 17.03 -1.61 24.95
C LYS A 408 18.55 -1.40 24.76
N PRO A 409 19.06 -1.24 23.52
CA PRO A 409 20.48 -0.99 23.29
C PRO A 409 20.91 0.43 23.71
N SER A 410 22.18 0.56 24.10
CA SER A 410 22.80 1.83 24.51
C SER A 410 23.05 2.80 23.34
N PRO A 411 22.99 4.12 23.56
CA PRO A 411 23.34 5.11 22.54
C PRO A 411 24.85 5.19 22.28
N PRO A 412 25.28 5.64 21.08
CA PRO A 412 26.69 5.85 20.76
C PRO A 412 27.27 7.10 21.46
N PRO A 413 28.60 7.18 21.65
CA PRO A 413 29.26 8.34 22.27
C PRO A 413 29.28 9.57 21.35
N SER A 414 29.08 10.75 21.92
CA SER A 414 29.16 12.04 21.22
C SER A 414 30.59 12.33 20.71
N PRO A 415 30.75 12.98 19.55
CA PRO A 415 32.07 13.41 19.06
C PRO A 415 32.66 14.50 19.96
N SER A 416 33.99 14.45 20.14
CA SER A 416 34.73 15.45 20.93
C SER A 416 34.93 16.75 20.15
N ASN A 417 34.83 17.89 20.84
CA ASN A 417 35.10 19.21 20.26
C ASN A 417 36.51 19.31 19.67
N ARG A 418 36.64 20.05 18.57
CA ARG A 418 37.89 20.63 18.08
C ARG A 418 37.64 21.91 17.29
#